data_AF-A0A1G3L999-F1
#
_entry.id   AF-A0A1G3L999-F1
#
_cell.length_a   1.000
_cell.length_b   1.000
_cell.length_c   1.000
_cell.angle_alpha   90.00
_cell.angle_beta   90.00
_cell.angle_gamma   90.00
#
_symmetry.space_group_name_H-M   'P 1'
#
loop_
_entity.id
_entity.type
_entity.pdbx_description
1 polymer ?
#
loop_
_entity_poly.entity_id
_entity_poly.type
_entity_poly.pdbx_seq_one_letter_code
_entity_poly.pdbx_strand_id
1 'polypeptide(L)'
;MKLSVNILTYKGEFLDKAIASVRPYADEVIVKDTAAIQHLGKAWTNSPLDIELTRLLNEMKDESKGGWILKVDDDEIFTTELMEEIMKIVRSDDDTPIYAIPFRHVGTSSKKRYIKRLFRNIEDVSWNGNYGWETLAYQGKRISSNKCPKLNNFFYHLGGLRKEYTRKHDYSTLQ
;
A
#
# COMPACT_ATOMS: atom_id res chain seq x y z
N MET A 1 -16.10 10.74 -7.88
CA MET A 1 -14.71 10.95 -8.33
C MET A 1 -14.13 9.62 -8.84
N LYS A 2 -12.91 9.62 -9.39
CA LYS A 2 -12.23 8.43 -9.95
C LYS A 2 -11.22 7.82 -8.97
N LEU A 3 -10.99 6.51 -9.07
CA LEU A 3 -10.03 5.74 -8.28
C LEU A 3 -8.86 5.24 -9.15
N SER A 4 -7.64 5.66 -8.80
CA SER A 4 -6.41 5.04 -9.31
C SER A 4 -5.91 3.98 -8.34
N VAL A 5 -5.37 2.89 -8.86
CA VAL A 5 -4.75 1.85 -8.04
C VAL A 5 -3.27 1.77 -8.36
N ASN A 6 -2.44 1.93 -7.34
CA ASN A 6 -0.98 1.83 -7.43
C ASN A 6 -0.51 0.51 -6.84
N ILE A 7 -0.02 -0.41 -7.67
CA ILE A 7 0.47 -1.73 -7.27
C ILE A 7 2.00 -1.74 -7.31
N LEU A 8 2.63 -2.05 -6.19
CA LEU A 8 4.03 -2.42 -6.14
C LEU A 8 4.18 -3.94 -6.23
N THR A 9 5.06 -4.41 -7.10
CA THR A 9 5.34 -5.83 -7.26
C THR A 9 6.81 -6.16 -7.03
N TYR A 10 7.09 -7.35 -6.50
CA TYR A 10 8.42 -7.93 -6.42
C TYR A 10 8.32 -9.40 -6.82
N LYS A 11 8.90 -9.75 -7.96
CA LYS A 11 8.80 -11.09 -8.60
C LYS A 11 7.38 -11.53 -8.99
N GLY A 12 6.33 -10.78 -8.64
CA GLY A 12 4.98 -10.93 -9.19
C GLY A 12 4.21 -12.19 -8.81
N GLU A 13 4.62 -12.92 -7.76
CA GLU A 13 4.06 -14.23 -7.40
C GLU A 13 2.53 -14.23 -7.22
N PHE A 14 1.96 -13.13 -6.74
CA PHE A 14 0.52 -12.98 -6.50
C PHE A 14 -0.12 -11.82 -7.29
N LEU A 15 0.63 -11.21 -8.22
CA LEU A 15 0.24 -9.97 -8.91
C LEU A 15 -1.12 -10.09 -9.63
N ASP A 16 -1.36 -11.19 -10.34
CA ASP A 16 -2.62 -11.41 -11.07
C ASP A 16 -3.82 -11.42 -10.13
N LYS A 17 -3.68 -11.98 -8.93
CA LYS A 17 -4.74 -12.02 -7.93
C LYS A 17 -4.97 -10.64 -7.31
N ALA A 18 -3.89 -9.91 -7.02
CA ALA A 18 -3.98 -8.54 -6.52
C ALA A 18 -4.71 -7.64 -7.53
N ILE A 19 -4.31 -7.67 -8.81
CA ILE A 19 -4.97 -6.95 -9.90
C ILE A 19 -6.44 -7.36 -10.01
N ALA A 20 -6.75 -8.66 -10.05
CA ALA A 20 -8.11 -9.14 -10.18
C ALA A 20 -9.03 -8.65 -9.05
N SER A 21 -8.50 -8.50 -7.83
CA SER A 21 -9.26 -8.07 -6.65
C SER A 21 -9.71 -6.60 -6.68
N VAL A 22 -9.01 -5.76 -7.45
CA VAL A 22 -9.25 -4.30 -7.48
C VAL A 22 -9.69 -3.77 -8.84
N ARG A 23 -9.34 -4.47 -9.93
CA ARG A 23 -9.60 -4.05 -11.32
C ARG A 23 -11.06 -3.70 -11.62
N PRO A 24 -12.09 -4.42 -11.11
CA PRO A 24 -13.48 -4.06 -11.37
C PRO A 24 -13.91 -2.68 -10.85
N TYR A 25 -13.14 -2.10 -9.94
CA TYR A 25 -13.46 -0.84 -9.24
C TYR A 25 -12.55 0.32 -9.64
N ALA A 26 -11.45 0.03 -10.34
CA ALA A 26 -10.41 1.01 -10.66
C ALA A 26 -10.66 1.65 -12.04
N ASP A 27 -10.48 2.97 -12.12
CA ASP A 27 -10.44 3.67 -13.41
C ASP A 27 -9.10 3.43 -14.13
N GLU A 28 -8.04 3.22 -13.37
CA GLU A 28 -6.72 2.83 -13.87
C GLU A 28 -5.94 2.02 -12.83
N VAL A 29 -5.02 1.19 -13.31
CA VAL A 29 -4.09 0.42 -12.49
C VAL A 29 -2.68 0.69 -12.98
N ILE A 30 -1.83 1.25 -12.11
CA ILE A 30 -0.42 1.51 -12.35
C ILE A 30 0.37 0.46 -11.59
N VAL A 31 1.20 -0.31 -12.30
CA VAL A 31 2.04 -1.36 -11.71
C VAL A 31 3.50 -0.96 -11.88
N LYS A 32 4.28 -0.96 -10.79
CA LYS A 32 5.73 -0.76 -10.84
C LYS A 32 6.43 -1.95 -10.19
N ASP A 33 7.39 -2.52 -10.91
CA ASP A 33 8.28 -3.55 -10.38
C ASP A 33 9.37 -2.93 -9.52
N THR A 34 9.52 -3.47 -8.33
CA THR A 34 10.50 -3.03 -7.34
C THR A 34 11.72 -3.93 -7.32
N ALA A 35 11.84 -4.93 -8.20
CA ALA A 35 12.99 -5.82 -8.28
C ALA A 35 14.29 -5.03 -8.15
N ALA A 36 14.55 -4.08 -9.04
CA ALA A 36 15.77 -3.26 -9.06
C ALA A 36 16.07 -2.44 -7.78
N ILE A 37 15.08 -2.27 -6.90
CA ILE A 37 15.15 -1.42 -5.69
C ILE A 37 15.10 -2.28 -4.42
N GLN A 38 14.46 -3.45 -4.46
CA GLN A 38 14.20 -4.33 -3.32
C GLN A 38 15.01 -5.61 -3.40
N HIS A 39 16.32 -5.53 -3.31
CA HIS A 39 17.17 -6.73 -3.33
C HIS A 39 17.62 -7.21 -1.97
N LEU A 40 17.65 -6.40 -0.90
CA LEU A 40 18.26 -6.83 0.36
C LEU A 40 17.65 -6.11 1.58
N GLY A 41 17.14 -6.87 2.55
CA GLY A 41 16.86 -6.39 3.90
C GLY A 41 18.12 -5.89 4.61
N LYS A 42 17.92 -5.19 5.75
CA LYS A 42 18.85 -4.49 6.69
C LYS A 42 20.19 -3.86 6.28
N ALA A 43 20.79 -4.16 5.13
CA ALA A 43 22.16 -3.81 4.79
C ALA A 43 22.36 -2.36 4.32
N TRP A 44 21.31 -1.55 4.24
CA TRP A 44 21.35 -0.26 3.53
C TRP A 44 21.16 0.99 4.37
N THR A 45 21.06 0.92 5.71
CA THR A 45 21.06 2.15 6.53
C THR A 45 22.23 3.07 6.16
N ASN A 46 21.92 4.23 5.58
CA ASN A 46 22.83 5.29 5.09
C ASN A 46 23.29 5.18 3.62
N SER A 47 22.44 4.64 2.74
CA SER A 47 22.74 4.59 1.31
C SER A 47 21.88 5.53 0.47
N PRO A 48 22.38 6.10 -0.65
CA PRO A 48 21.58 6.89 -1.59
C PRO A 48 20.32 6.19 -2.10
N LEU A 49 20.29 4.85 -2.11
CA LEU A 49 19.11 4.07 -2.53
C LEU A 49 18.00 4.01 -1.47
N ASP A 50 18.22 4.54 -0.25
CA ASP A 50 17.25 4.48 0.84
C ASP A 50 15.94 5.23 0.55
N ILE A 51 15.99 6.23 -0.33
CA ILE A 51 14.84 7.06 -0.74
C ILE A 51 14.17 6.58 -2.03
N GLU A 52 14.73 5.61 -2.77
CA GLU A 52 14.24 5.26 -4.11
C GLU A 52 12.81 4.69 -4.07
N LEU A 53 12.47 3.91 -3.05
CA LEU A 53 11.11 3.42 -2.87
C LEU A 53 10.12 4.57 -2.59
N THR A 54 10.52 5.52 -1.74
CA THR A 54 9.72 6.74 -1.47
C THR A 54 9.56 7.58 -2.74
N ARG A 55 10.63 7.74 -3.54
CA ARG A 55 10.60 8.45 -4.82
C ARG A 55 9.65 7.78 -5.80
N LEU A 56 9.75 6.46 -5.96
CA LEU A 56 8.88 5.66 -6.81
C LEU A 56 7.41 5.77 -6.39
N LEU A 57 7.12 5.70 -5.09
CA LEU A 57 5.76 5.84 -4.57
C LEU A 57 5.14 7.21 -4.85
N ASN A 58 5.94 8.28 -4.76
CA ASN A 58 5.51 9.63 -5.14
C ASN A 58 5.38 9.78 -6.67
N GLU A 59 6.29 9.21 -7.46
CA GLU A 59 6.18 9.15 -8.92
C GLU A 59 4.86 8.47 -9.37
N MET A 60 4.53 7.31 -8.78
CA MET A 60 3.25 6.63 -9.07
C MET A 60 2.04 7.47 -8.66
N LYS A 61 2.13 8.24 -7.57
CA LYS A 61 1.07 9.18 -7.19
C LYS A 61 0.91 10.27 -8.26
N ASP A 62 2.00 10.84 -8.74
CA ASP A 62 1.97 11.93 -9.72
C ASP A 62 1.52 11.44 -11.11
N GLU A 63 1.79 10.18 -11.45
CA GLU A 63 1.24 9.50 -12.65
C GLU A 63 -0.27 9.21 -12.55
N SER A 64 -0.81 9.14 -11.33
CA SER A 64 -2.22 8.82 -11.08
C SER A 64 -3.14 9.98 -11.44
N LYS A 65 -4.23 9.68 -12.16
CA LYS A 65 -5.24 10.62 -12.67
C LYS A 65 -6.51 10.63 -11.82
N GLY A 66 -6.71 9.64 -10.97
CA GLY A 66 -7.83 9.55 -10.04
C GLY A 66 -7.71 10.57 -8.92
N GLY A 67 -8.85 11.07 -8.45
CA GLY A 67 -8.90 11.94 -7.26
C GLY A 67 -8.60 11.20 -5.95
N TRP A 68 -8.69 9.86 -6.00
CA TRP A 68 -8.30 8.96 -4.94
C TRP A 68 -7.28 7.95 -5.45
N ILE A 69 -6.36 7.56 -4.58
CA ILE A 69 -5.38 6.51 -4.84
C ILE A 69 -5.53 5.42 -3.78
N LEU A 70 -5.60 4.18 -4.24
CA LEU A 70 -5.44 2.99 -3.43
C LEU A 70 -4.08 2.35 -3.72
N LYS A 71 -3.20 2.32 -2.72
CA LYS A 71 -1.92 1.61 -2.81
C LYS A 71 -2.10 0.15 -2.40
N VAL A 72 -1.55 -0.76 -3.19
CA VAL A 72 -1.66 -2.22 -3.04
C VAL A 72 -0.26 -2.83 -3.17
N ASP A 73 0.09 -3.80 -2.33
CA ASP A 73 1.22 -4.70 -2.61
C ASP A 73 0.75 -5.93 -3.41
N ASP A 74 1.63 -6.51 -4.22
CA ASP A 74 1.33 -7.66 -5.07
C ASP A 74 0.85 -8.90 -4.31
N ASP A 75 1.06 -8.99 -3.00
CA ASP A 75 0.55 -10.03 -2.11
C ASP A 75 -0.69 -9.62 -1.30
N GLU A 76 -1.39 -8.56 -1.69
CA GLU A 76 -2.62 -8.11 -1.03
C GLU A 76 -3.86 -8.37 -1.91
N ILE A 77 -4.86 -9.05 -1.33
CA ILE A 77 -6.13 -9.37 -1.99
C ILE A 77 -7.26 -8.63 -1.29
N PHE A 78 -7.84 -7.66 -1.97
CA PHE A 78 -8.93 -6.85 -1.45
C PHE A 78 -10.26 -7.61 -1.58
N THR A 79 -11.07 -7.64 -0.51
CA THR A 79 -12.37 -8.29 -0.58
C THR A 79 -13.39 -7.39 -1.27
N THR A 80 -14.43 -7.98 -1.85
CA THR A 80 -15.55 -7.27 -2.47
C THR A 80 -16.15 -6.24 -1.50
N GLU A 81 -16.38 -6.63 -0.24
CA GLU A 81 -16.98 -5.76 0.78
C GLU A 81 -16.09 -4.57 1.11
N LEU A 82 -14.76 -4.77 1.15
CA LEU A 82 -13.82 -3.68 1.33
C LEU A 82 -13.81 -2.75 0.11
N MET A 83 -13.80 -3.29 -1.10
CA MET A 83 -13.83 -2.47 -2.31
C MET A 83 -15.13 -1.67 -2.41
N GLU A 84 -16.27 -2.25 -2.02
CA GLU A 84 -17.54 -1.51 -1.93
C GLU A 84 -17.50 -0.40 -0.88
N GLU A 85 -16.89 -0.63 0.29
CA GLU A 85 -16.67 0.41 1.31
C GLU A 85 -15.78 1.55 0.78
N ILE A 86 -14.69 1.22 0.09
CA ILE A 86 -13.81 2.19 -0.56
C ILE A 86 -14.59 3.00 -1.60
N MET A 87 -15.40 2.35 -2.44
CA MET A 87 -16.15 3.06 -3.47
C MET A 87 -17.23 3.99 -2.92
N LYS A 88 -17.78 3.71 -1.72
CA LYS A 88 -18.66 4.65 -1.03
C LYS A 88 -17.90 5.94 -0.67
N ILE A 89 -16.68 5.83 -0.17
CA ILE A 89 -15.79 6.97 0.14
C ILE A 89 -15.41 7.73 -1.13
N VAL A 90 -15.01 7.03 -2.19
CA VAL A 90 -14.59 7.65 -3.48
C VAL A 90 -15.74 8.44 -4.14
N ARG A 91 -16.99 8.06 -3.85
CA ARG A 91 -18.20 8.67 -4.40
C ARG A 91 -18.84 9.71 -3.47
N SER A 92 -18.41 9.81 -2.21
CA SER A 92 -18.92 10.81 -1.28
C SER A 92 -18.16 12.13 -1.39
N ASP A 93 -18.73 13.18 -0.81
CA ASP A 93 -18.09 14.48 -0.64
C ASP A 93 -17.16 14.52 0.60
N ASP A 94 -16.56 13.36 0.93
CA ASP A 94 -15.69 13.24 2.10
C ASP A 94 -14.33 13.92 1.82
N ASP A 95 -13.93 14.79 2.73
CA ASP A 95 -12.72 15.61 2.69
C ASP A 95 -11.55 14.98 3.46
N THR A 96 -11.75 13.83 4.11
CA THR A 96 -10.71 13.07 4.79
C THR A 96 -9.56 12.74 3.84
N PRO A 97 -8.31 13.15 4.15
CA PRO A 97 -7.21 13.00 3.20
C PRO A 97 -6.70 11.56 3.09
N ILE A 98 -6.76 10.77 4.17
CA ILE A 98 -6.14 9.44 4.25
C ILE A 98 -7.04 8.53 5.12
N TYR A 99 -7.16 7.26 4.73
CA TYR A 99 -7.80 6.21 5.52
C TYR A 99 -6.86 5.04 5.80
N ALA A 100 -7.05 4.45 6.98
CA ALA A 100 -6.40 3.20 7.36
C ALA A 100 -7.34 2.01 7.11
N ILE A 101 -6.83 1.03 6.40
CA ILE A 101 -7.56 -0.19 6.04
C ILE A 101 -7.06 -1.34 6.92
N PRO A 102 -7.95 -2.12 7.53
CA PRO A 102 -7.53 -3.29 8.25
C PRO A 102 -7.13 -4.44 7.32
N PHE A 103 -6.28 -5.32 7.82
CA PHE A 103 -5.87 -6.49 7.06
C PHE A 103 -5.70 -7.72 7.95
N ARG A 104 -5.70 -8.88 7.29
CA ARG A 104 -5.48 -10.18 7.92
C ARG A 104 -4.39 -10.93 7.18
N HIS A 105 -3.36 -11.37 7.89
CA HIS A 105 -2.36 -12.25 7.32
C HIS A 105 -2.93 -13.67 7.18
N VAL A 106 -2.91 -14.21 5.97
CA VAL A 106 -3.31 -15.61 5.74
C VAL A 106 -2.28 -16.54 6.39
N GLY A 107 -2.77 -17.59 7.04
CA GLY A 107 -1.92 -18.57 7.73
C GLY A 107 -1.45 -18.15 9.13
N THR A 108 -1.95 -17.04 9.68
CA THR A 108 -1.64 -16.63 11.06
C THR A 108 -2.91 -16.27 11.84
N SER A 109 -2.91 -16.51 13.15
CA SER A 109 -3.95 -16.05 14.09
C SER A 109 -3.79 -14.58 14.50
N SER A 110 -3.12 -13.78 13.67
CA SER A 110 -2.71 -12.43 14.04
C SER A 110 -3.90 -11.49 14.28
N LYS A 111 -3.71 -10.56 15.24
CA LYS A 111 -4.67 -9.51 15.56
C LYS A 111 -4.91 -8.61 14.33
N LYS A 112 -6.13 -8.06 14.21
CA LYS A 112 -6.50 -7.04 13.21
C LYS A 112 -5.49 -5.88 13.28
N ARG A 113 -4.73 -5.67 12.20
CA ARG A 113 -3.78 -4.55 12.02
C ARG A 113 -4.35 -3.58 11.00
N TYR A 114 -3.90 -2.33 11.03
CA TYR A 114 -4.35 -1.27 10.13
C TYR A 114 -3.17 -0.62 9.42
N ILE A 115 -3.32 -0.37 8.13
CA ILE A 115 -2.32 0.28 7.29
C ILE A 115 -2.96 1.37 6.43
N LYS A 116 -2.24 2.47 6.21
CA LYS A 116 -2.74 3.58 5.39
C LYS A 116 -2.53 3.24 3.91
N ARG A 117 -3.63 3.01 3.18
CA ARG A 117 -3.59 2.57 1.77
C ARG A 117 -4.48 3.40 0.86
N LEU A 118 -5.58 3.96 1.37
CA LEU A 118 -6.47 4.84 0.61
C LEU A 118 -6.20 6.29 0.98
N PHE A 119 -5.99 7.14 -0.01
CA PHE A 119 -5.72 8.56 0.21
C PHE A 119 -6.13 9.42 -0.99
N ARG A 120 -6.38 10.71 -0.74
CA ARG A 120 -6.69 11.68 -1.79
C ARG A 120 -5.44 11.99 -2.59
N ASN A 121 -5.61 12.08 -3.91
CA ASN A 121 -4.55 12.53 -4.79
C ASN A 121 -4.49 14.06 -4.82
N ILE A 122 -3.90 14.62 -3.77
CA ILE A 122 -3.71 16.07 -3.59
C ILE A 122 -2.25 16.36 -3.25
N GLU A 123 -1.82 17.59 -3.45
CA GLU A 123 -0.44 18.03 -3.20
C GLU A 123 -0.02 17.82 -1.73
N ASP A 124 -0.93 18.09 -0.80
CA ASP A 124 -0.66 17.98 0.64
C ASP A 124 -0.40 16.54 1.12
N VAL A 125 -0.72 15.51 0.32
CA VAL A 125 -0.48 14.11 0.67
C VAL A 125 0.75 13.58 -0.06
N SER A 126 1.70 13.02 0.67
CA SER A 126 2.92 12.45 0.09
C SER A 126 3.41 11.22 0.85
N TRP A 127 4.17 10.37 0.18
CA TRP A 127 4.94 9.32 0.83
C TRP A 127 6.21 9.89 1.41
N ASN A 128 6.43 9.62 2.70
CA ASN A 128 7.63 9.99 3.44
C ASN A 128 8.21 8.75 4.13
N GLY A 129 9.53 8.72 4.31
CA GLY A 129 10.20 7.61 4.99
C GLY A 129 11.44 7.15 4.26
N ASN A 130 12.09 6.17 4.86
CA ASN A 130 13.19 5.42 4.28
C ASN A 130 12.99 3.95 4.60
N TYR A 131 13.42 3.10 3.68
CA TYR A 131 13.78 1.72 3.95
C TYR A 131 12.67 0.81 4.52
N GLY A 132 11.53 0.71 3.83
CA GLY A 132 10.43 -0.19 4.23
C GLY A 132 9.56 0.36 5.36
N TRP A 133 9.79 1.61 5.75
CA TRP A 133 8.98 2.37 6.72
C TRP A 133 8.24 3.53 6.04
N GLU A 134 8.01 3.42 4.73
CA GLU A 134 7.31 4.44 3.95
C GLU A 134 5.90 4.61 4.50
N THR A 135 5.54 5.87 4.70
CA THR A 135 4.33 6.22 5.38
C THR A 135 3.75 7.48 4.78
N LEU A 136 2.43 7.49 4.62
CA LEU A 136 1.73 8.68 4.15
C LEU A 136 1.84 9.82 5.18
N ALA A 137 2.20 11.00 4.70
CA ALA A 137 2.17 12.25 5.41
C ALA A 137 1.08 13.16 4.82
N TYR A 138 0.57 14.07 5.63
CA TYR A 138 -0.34 15.14 5.24
C TYR A 138 0.24 16.46 5.74
N GLN A 139 0.38 17.44 4.85
CA GLN A 139 0.99 18.75 5.15
C GLN A 139 2.35 18.61 5.83
N GLY A 140 3.18 17.72 5.29
CA GLY A 140 4.53 17.41 5.81
C GLY A 140 4.55 16.61 7.11
N LYS A 141 3.40 16.28 7.72
CA LYS A 141 3.32 15.57 9.01
C LYS A 141 2.89 14.12 8.82
N ARG A 142 3.67 13.18 9.37
CA ARG A 142 3.31 11.76 9.39
C ARG A 142 2.04 11.54 10.21
N ILE A 143 1.02 10.93 9.61
CA ILE A 143 -0.22 10.55 10.32
C ILE A 143 -0.05 9.13 10.89
N SER A 144 -0.24 8.94 12.19
CA SER A 144 -0.29 7.58 12.76
C SER A 144 -1.59 6.87 12.34
N SER A 145 -1.56 5.57 12.06
CA SER A 145 -2.77 4.80 11.71
C SER A 145 -3.86 4.83 12.80
N ASN A 146 -3.51 5.12 14.06
CA ASN A 146 -4.47 5.26 15.16
C ASN A 146 -5.24 6.59 15.14
N LYS A 147 -4.71 7.61 14.47
CA LYS A 147 -5.32 8.94 14.31
C LYS A 147 -5.98 9.11 12.94
N CYS A 148 -6.03 8.04 12.17
CA CYS A 148 -6.59 7.99 10.83
C CYS A 148 -7.97 7.32 10.90
N PRO A 149 -9.01 7.83 10.21
CA PRO A 149 -10.26 7.12 10.05
C PRO A 149 -10.04 5.70 9.52
N LYS A 150 -10.78 4.73 10.08
CA LYS A 150 -10.57 3.31 9.86
C LYS A 150 -11.73 2.71 9.10
N LEU A 151 -11.43 1.95 8.05
CA LEU A 151 -12.42 1.11 7.38
C LEU A 151 -12.73 -0.13 8.23
N ASN A 152 -13.91 -0.69 8.00
CA ASN A 152 -14.42 -1.83 8.76
C ASN A 152 -13.99 -3.16 8.15
N ASN A 153 -14.11 -3.26 6.83
CA ASN A 153 -13.78 -4.43 6.03
C ASN A 153 -12.28 -4.50 5.74
N PHE A 154 -11.77 -5.69 5.43
CA PHE A 154 -10.34 -5.96 5.41
C PHE A 154 -9.88 -6.54 4.07
N PHE A 155 -8.58 -6.49 3.80
CA PHE A 155 -7.94 -7.27 2.75
C PHE A 155 -7.11 -8.41 3.35
N TYR A 156 -6.84 -9.43 2.54
CA TYR A 156 -5.93 -10.53 2.89
C TYR A 156 -4.51 -10.20 2.48
N HIS A 157 -3.56 -10.40 3.37
CA HIS A 157 -2.14 -10.26 3.10
C HIS A 157 -1.49 -11.64 3.02
N LEU A 158 -1.00 -12.00 1.83
CA LEU A 158 -0.47 -13.31 1.46
C LEU A 158 1.04 -13.44 1.65
N GLY A 159 1.72 -12.43 2.21
CA GLY A 159 3.18 -12.44 2.35
C GLY A 159 3.76 -13.66 3.08
N GLY A 160 2.98 -14.32 3.95
CA GLY A 160 3.37 -15.57 4.62
C GLY A 160 3.28 -16.84 3.75
N LEU A 161 2.72 -16.74 2.53
CA LEU A 161 2.55 -17.86 1.59
C LEU A 161 3.56 -17.83 0.43
N ARG A 162 4.45 -16.84 0.37
CA ARG A 162 5.48 -16.75 -0.68
C ARG A 162 6.41 -17.96 -0.62
N LYS A 163 6.67 -18.58 -1.77
CA LYS A 163 7.51 -19.80 -1.88
C LYS A 163 8.94 -19.58 -1.42
N GLU A 164 9.49 -18.41 -1.70
CA GLU A 164 10.80 -18.01 -1.20
C GLU A 164 10.61 -17.32 0.15
N TYR A 165 11.03 -17.98 1.23
CA TYR A 165 10.94 -17.46 2.61
C TYR A 165 11.87 -16.27 2.89
N THR A 166 12.33 -15.55 1.87
CA THR A 166 12.81 -14.18 2.05
C THR A 166 11.58 -13.32 2.28
N ARG A 167 11.12 -13.19 3.54
CA ARG A 167 10.10 -12.17 3.80
C ARG A 167 10.69 -10.85 3.29
N LYS A 168 9.92 -10.14 2.47
CA LYS A 168 10.19 -8.76 2.00
C LYS A 168 10.66 -7.83 3.15
N HIS A 169 10.31 -8.22 4.39
CA HIS A 169 10.61 -7.56 5.66
C HIS A 169 10.98 -8.56 6.80
N ASP A 170 11.82 -9.57 6.56
CA ASP A 170 12.24 -10.48 7.65
C ASP A 170 13.26 -9.78 8.55
N TYR A 171 12.78 -9.21 9.65
CA TYR A 171 13.60 -8.64 10.70
C TYR A 171 13.85 -9.63 11.86
N SER A 172 13.47 -10.91 11.72
CA SER A 172 13.52 -11.86 12.84
C SER A 172 14.91 -12.46 13.12
N THR A 173 15.90 -12.22 12.26
CA THR A 173 17.31 -12.62 12.46
C THR A 173 18.11 -11.60 13.29
N LEU A 174 17.44 -10.79 14.09
CA LEU A 174 18.04 -9.72 14.89
C LEU A 174 18.17 -10.11 16.35
N GLN A 175 19.29 -10.74 16.66
CA GLN A 175 19.95 -10.62 17.96
C GLN A 175 21.10 -9.62 17.86
#